data_AF-A0AAD6K5I4-F1
#
_entry.id   AF-A0AAD6K5I4-F1
#
_cell.length_a   1.000
_cell.length_b   1.000
_cell.length_c   1.000
_cell.angle_alpha   90.00
_cell.angle_beta   90.00
_cell.angle_gamma   90.00
#
_symmetry.space_group_name_H-M   'P 1'
#
loop_
_entity.id
_entity.type
_entity.pdbx_description
1 polymer ?
#
loop_
_entity_poly.entity_id
_entity_poly.type
_entity_poly.pdbx_seq_one_letter_code
_entity_poly.pdbx_strand_id
1 'polypeptide(L)'
;MDTTKMDSDSSTNVANSDEDNTAVHSQSSDATQGNGTLQDKANQRFEIPVNENIYGGMSKDELSEAREKELHLAQHDKAVEQAKDQKNALESYVYEMRNKLFNTYRSFASDMEREGISRSLQETEEWLYEDGDDETENAYTAKMQDLKKMVDPVENRYKDEEARAQATTDLLNSIVDHRMSMDSLPPEDRGLITDECNKAEQWLRERIQQQDSLPKNADPVLWSRDIKSRIEDLNSTCNQILRRKSSPANSDESSGLDQQE
;
A
#
# COMPACT_ATOMS: atom_id res chain seq x y z
N MET A 1 -15.01 -50.03 1.15
CA MET A 1 -15.05 -50.88 -0.05
C MET A 1 -16.32 -50.52 -0.80
N ASP A 2 -16.27 -49.61 -1.75
CA ASP A 2 -16.40 -49.98 -3.15
C ASP A 2 -15.95 -48.81 -4.02
N THR A 3 -15.47 -49.15 -5.20
CA THR A 3 -14.57 -48.37 -6.03
C THR A 3 -15.28 -48.13 -7.34
N THR A 4 -15.39 -46.90 -7.82
CA THR A 4 -15.52 -46.71 -9.28
C THR A 4 -14.94 -45.38 -9.71
N LYS A 5 -13.96 -45.52 -10.59
CA LYS A 5 -13.11 -44.55 -11.25
C LYS A 5 -13.67 -44.38 -12.66
N MET A 6 -13.80 -43.16 -13.16
CA MET A 6 -13.96 -42.89 -14.60
C MET A 6 -13.04 -41.73 -14.98
N ASP A 7 -12.02 -42.07 -15.76
CA ASP A 7 -11.14 -41.19 -16.52
C ASP A 7 -11.78 -40.90 -17.90
N SER A 8 -11.64 -39.69 -18.45
CA SER A 8 -11.55 -39.43 -19.89
C SER A 8 -11.11 -37.99 -20.21
N ASP A 9 -9.84 -37.92 -20.59
CA ASP A 9 -9.13 -37.10 -21.59
C ASP A 9 -9.63 -35.74 -22.14
N SER A 10 -8.69 -34.79 -22.05
CA SER A 10 -8.01 -34.06 -23.15
C SER A 10 -8.78 -33.05 -24.02
N SER A 11 -8.34 -31.79 -23.96
CA SER A 11 -7.83 -31.10 -25.16
C SER A 11 -6.98 -29.87 -24.80
N THR A 12 -5.91 -29.73 -25.57
CA THR A 12 -4.71 -28.93 -25.39
C THR A 12 -4.81 -27.50 -25.91
N ASN A 13 -4.17 -26.57 -25.20
CA ASN A 13 -3.83 -25.22 -25.63
C ASN A 13 -2.98 -25.24 -26.92
N VAL A 14 -3.34 -24.40 -27.89
CA VAL A 14 -2.50 -24.07 -29.05
C VAL A 14 -2.07 -22.61 -28.93
N ALA A 15 -0.79 -22.42 -28.65
CA ALA A 15 -0.07 -21.17 -28.85
C ALA A 15 0.61 -21.24 -30.22
N ASN A 16 0.45 -20.21 -31.05
CA ASN A 16 1.27 -20.00 -32.24
C ASN A 16 1.83 -18.59 -32.21
N SER A 17 3.13 -18.52 -31.93
CA SER A 17 4.04 -17.47 -32.32
C SER A 17 4.82 -17.98 -33.53
N ASP A 18 4.98 -17.18 -34.57
CA ASP A 18 6.15 -17.25 -35.47
C ASP A 18 6.29 -15.93 -36.24
N GLU A 19 7.42 -15.26 -36.01
CA GLU A 19 8.03 -14.31 -36.94
C GLU A 19 8.75 -15.11 -38.02
N ASP A 20 8.72 -14.66 -39.29
CA ASP A 20 9.95 -14.64 -40.08
C ASP A 20 9.87 -13.66 -41.27
N ASN A 21 11.03 -13.07 -41.52
CA ASN A 21 11.39 -11.99 -42.38
C ASN A 21 12.20 -12.57 -43.55
N THR A 22 11.90 -12.25 -44.81
CA THR A 22 12.89 -12.48 -45.88
C THR A 22 12.73 -11.48 -47.02
N ALA A 23 13.63 -10.50 -47.02
CA ALA A 23 13.98 -9.70 -48.17
C ALA A 23 14.92 -10.48 -49.08
N VAL A 24 14.66 -10.49 -50.40
CA VAL A 24 15.73 -10.70 -51.40
C VAL A 24 15.48 -9.83 -52.62
N HIS A 25 16.47 -9.01 -52.91
CA HIS A 25 16.61 -8.12 -54.06
C HIS A 25 17.62 -8.76 -55.01
N SER A 26 17.39 -8.76 -56.34
CA SER A 26 18.44 -8.86 -57.36
C SER A 26 17.85 -8.72 -58.77
N GLN A 27 18.35 -7.76 -59.57
CA GLN A 27 19.19 -8.01 -60.76
C GLN A 27 19.45 -6.75 -61.62
N SER A 28 20.72 -6.33 -61.64
CA SER A 28 21.67 -6.15 -62.77
C SER A 28 21.26 -5.61 -64.17
N SER A 29 21.96 -4.52 -64.55
CA SER A 29 22.79 -4.26 -65.77
C SER A 29 22.22 -4.03 -67.18
N ASP A 30 22.41 -2.77 -67.62
CA ASP A 30 23.23 -2.27 -68.76
C ASP A 30 22.69 -2.22 -70.21
N ALA A 31 23.08 -1.13 -70.88
CA ALA A 31 22.50 -0.52 -72.07
C ALA A 31 23.12 -0.99 -73.40
N THR A 32 22.40 -0.78 -74.53
CA THR A 32 22.90 -0.10 -75.76
C THR A 32 21.83 -0.02 -76.88
N GLN A 33 21.61 1.21 -77.34
CA GLN A 33 21.15 1.71 -78.66
C GLN A 33 19.88 1.14 -79.35
N GLY A 34 18.90 2.04 -79.52
CA GLY A 34 18.81 2.75 -80.80
C GLY A 34 17.75 2.30 -81.82
N ASN A 35 16.59 2.96 -81.72
CA ASN A 35 15.73 3.41 -82.81
C ASN A 35 14.80 2.38 -83.49
N GLY A 36 13.51 2.51 -83.22
CA GLY A 36 12.45 1.75 -83.89
C GLY A 36 11.12 1.92 -83.17
N THR A 37 10.37 2.94 -83.58
CA THR A 37 9.00 3.25 -83.20
C THR A 37 8.14 1.98 -83.09
N LEU A 38 7.59 1.71 -81.90
CA LEU A 38 6.25 1.17 -81.65
C LEU A 38 6.03 1.24 -80.12
N GLN A 39 4.86 1.74 -79.71
CA GLN A 39 4.47 1.91 -78.32
C GLN A 39 4.51 0.57 -77.58
N ASP A 40 5.38 0.43 -76.59
CA ASP A 40 5.19 -0.55 -75.52
C ASP A 40 5.07 0.22 -74.22
N LYS A 41 3.86 0.19 -73.64
CA LYS A 41 3.50 0.99 -72.47
C LYS A 41 4.32 0.50 -71.28
N ALA A 42 5.17 1.37 -70.75
CA ALA A 42 5.84 1.16 -69.48
C ALA A 42 4.79 0.85 -68.39
N ASN A 43 4.90 -0.33 -67.76
CA ASN A 43 4.00 -0.75 -66.69
C ASN A 43 4.20 0.15 -65.47
N GLN A 44 3.35 1.17 -65.34
CA GLN A 44 3.28 2.03 -64.17
C GLN A 44 2.40 1.34 -63.10
N ARG A 45 3.01 0.96 -61.97
CA ARG A 45 2.27 0.43 -60.82
C ARG A 45 1.51 1.58 -60.17
N PHE A 46 0.20 1.55 -60.28
CA PHE A 46 -0.70 2.41 -59.54
C PHE A 46 -1.11 1.69 -58.26
N GLU A 47 -1.02 2.38 -57.13
CA GLU A 47 -1.62 1.91 -55.89
C GLU A 47 -3.13 1.94 -56.08
N ILE A 48 -3.74 0.76 -56.19
CA ILE A 48 -5.20 0.64 -56.31
C ILE A 48 -5.73 0.77 -54.89
N PRO A 49 -6.49 1.84 -54.55
CA PRO A 49 -7.14 1.91 -53.26
C PRO A 49 -8.14 0.75 -53.16
N VAL A 50 -7.82 -0.23 -52.33
CA VAL A 50 -8.71 -1.34 -52.02
C VAL A 50 -9.70 -0.84 -50.97
N ASN A 51 -10.92 -0.53 -51.42
CA ASN A 51 -12.03 -0.26 -50.52
C ASN A 51 -12.66 -1.62 -50.16
N GLU A 52 -12.41 -2.08 -48.94
CA GLU A 52 -13.01 -3.32 -48.43
C GLU A 52 -14.45 -3.02 -47.99
N ASN A 53 -15.43 -3.51 -48.76
CA ASN A 53 -16.85 -3.34 -48.44
C ASN A 53 -17.40 -4.66 -47.91
N ILE A 54 -17.27 -4.87 -46.59
CA ILE A 54 -17.75 -6.08 -45.91
C ILE A 54 -19.28 -6.01 -45.82
N TYR A 55 -19.97 -6.74 -46.69
CA TYR A 55 -21.42 -6.79 -46.69
C TYR A 55 -21.92 -7.53 -45.43
N GLY A 56 -22.74 -6.88 -44.61
CA GLY A 56 -23.25 -7.42 -43.35
C GLY A 56 -22.41 -7.12 -42.09
N GLY A 57 -21.30 -6.38 -42.22
CA GLY A 57 -20.57 -5.81 -41.08
C GLY A 57 -21.13 -4.46 -40.64
N MET A 58 -20.92 -4.09 -39.37
CA MET A 58 -21.21 -2.72 -38.89
C MET A 58 -20.24 -1.73 -39.55
N SER A 59 -20.75 -0.53 -39.86
CA SER A 59 -19.90 0.59 -40.27
C SER A 59 -18.98 1.04 -39.13
N LYS A 60 -17.93 1.81 -39.45
CA LYS A 60 -17.00 2.32 -38.45
C LYS A 60 -17.68 3.19 -37.38
N ASP A 61 -18.70 3.95 -37.79
CA ASP A 61 -19.44 4.84 -36.90
C ASP A 61 -20.39 4.04 -35.99
N GLU A 62 -21.13 3.07 -36.53
CA GLU A 62 -21.97 2.14 -35.75
C GLU A 62 -21.12 1.32 -34.76
N LEU A 63 -19.92 0.90 -35.16
CA LEU A 63 -19.00 0.17 -34.31
C LEU A 63 -18.44 1.06 -33.19
N SER A 64 -18.20 2.34 -33.47
CA SER A 64 -17.81 3.32 -32.45
C SER A 64 -18.94 3.55 -31.44
N GLU A 65 -20.17 3.74 -31.91
CA GLU A 65 -21.36 3.89 -31.05
C GLU A 65 -21.59 2.64 -30.20
N ALA A 66 -21.47 1.45 -30.79
CA ALA A 66 -21.58 0.19 -30.06
C ALA A 66 -20.52 0.05 -28.96
N ARG A 67 -19.26 0.48 -29.22
CA ARG A 67 -18.20 0.49 -28.20
C ARG A 67 -18.46 1.48 -27.07
N GLU A 68 -18.95 2.67 -27.40
CA GLU A 68 -19.29 3.67 -26.38
C GLU A 68 -20.44 3.18 -25.49
N LYS A 69 -21.46 2.57 -26.10
CA LYS A 69 -22.57 1.95 -25.38
C LYS A 69 -22.11 0.80 -24.48
N GLU A 70 -21.25 -0.08 -24.99
CA GLU A 70 -20.65 -1.16 -24.20
C GLU A 70 -19.87 -0.61 -23.01
N LEU A 71 -19.05 0.43 -23.22
CA LEU A 71 -18.30 1.07 -22.15
C LEU A 71 -19.23 1.66 -21.08
N HIS A 72 -20.31 2.32 -21.49
CA HIS A 72 -21.30 2.87 -20.56
C HIS A 72 -21.99 1.77 -19.74
N LEU A 73 -22.39 0.67 -20.37
CA LEU A 73 -22.99 -0.47 -19.68
C LEU A 73 -21.99 -1.11 -18.70
N ALA A 74 -20.74 -1.33 -19.13
CA ALA A 74 -19.70 -1.87 -18.26
C ALA A 74 -19.39 -0.95 -17.05
N GLN A 75 -19.40 0.37 -17.25
CA GLN A 75 -19.22 1.34 -16.16
C GLN A 75 -20.39 1.32 -15.17
N HIS A 76 -21.62 1.21 -15.69
CA HIS A 76 -22.81 1.09 -14.86
C HIS A 76 -22.79 -0.19 -14.03
N ASP A 77 -22.50 -1.34 -14.64
CA ASP A 77 -22.43 -2.63 -13.94
C ASP A 77 -21.38 -2.59 -12.83
N LYS A 78 -20.21 -2.01 -13.11
CA LYS A 78 -19.16 -1.80 -12.12
C LYS A 78 -19.64 -0.91 -10.96
N ALA A 79 -20.31 0.20 -11.25
CA ALA A 79 -20.80 1.11 -10.21
C ALA A 79 -21.83 0.42 -9.29
N VAL A 80 -22.72 -0.40 -9.86
CA VAL A 80 -23.69 -1.19 -9.10
C VAL A 80 -22.99 -2.23 -8.22
N GLU A 81 -21.97 -2.93 -8.75
CA GLU A 81 -21.17 -3.88 -7.98
C GLU A 81 -20.45 -3.20 -6.81
N GLN A 82 -19.80 -2.06 -7.07
CA GLN A 82 -19.11 -1.28 -6.03
C GLN A 82 -20.07 -0.78 -4.94
N ALA A 83 -21.26 -0.28 -5.31
CA ALA A 83 -22.26 0.14 -4.34
C ALA A 83 -22.73 -1.03 -3.46
N LYS A 84 -22.97 -2.19 -4.06
CA LYS A 84 -23.33 -3.42 -3.34
C LYS A 84 -22.22 -3.87 -2.38
N ASP A 85 -20.97 -3.82 -2.81
CA ASP A 85 -19.83 -4.16 -1.95
C ASP A 85 -19.71 -3.22 -0.76
N GLN A 86 -19.90 -1.91 -0.95
CA GLN A 86 -19.91 -0.95 0.15
C GLN A 86 -21.08 -1.17 1.12
N LYS A 87 -22.27 -1.49 0.61
CA LYS A 87 -23.43 -1.85 1.44
C LYS A 87 -23.10 -3.07 2.31
N ASN A 88 -22.57 -4.14 1.71
CA ASN A 88 -22.20 -5.36 2.43
C ASN A 88 -21.09 -5.11 3.46
N ALA A 89 -20.11 -4.27 3.12
CA ALA A 89 -19.05 -3.87 4.05
C ALA A 89 -19.60 -3.08 5.24
N LEU A 90 -20.54 -2.17 5.00
CA LEU A 90 -21.23 -1.41 6.04
C LEU A 90 -22.07 -2.31 6.95
N GLU A 91 -22.87 -3.20 6.38
CA GLU A 91 -23.67 -4.17 7.13
C GLU A 91 -22.77 -5.03 8.02
N SER A 92 -21.72 -5.62 7.44
CA SER A 92 -20.75 -6.44 8.18
C SER A 92 -20.09 -5.67 9.32
N TYR A 93 -19.69 -4.41 9.06
CA TYR A 93 -19.09 -3.55 10.06
C TYR A 93 -20.04 -3.24 11.21
N VAL A 94 -21.32 -2.95 10.92
CA VAL A 94 -22.34 -2.70 11.97
C VAL A 94 -22.48 -3.90 12.91
N TYR A 95 -22.58 -5.11 12.35
CA TYR A 95 -22.68 -6.34 13.14
C TYR A 95 -21.42 -6.62 13.97
N GLU A 96 -20.25 -6.52 13.34
CA GLU A 96 -18.97 -6.76 14.00
C GLU A 96 -18.74 -5.76 15.13
N MET A 97 -18.99 -4.48 14.87
CA MET A 97 -18.75 -3.41 15.83
C MET A 97 -19.68 -3.49 17.02
N ARG A 98 -20.95 -3.85 16.82
CA ARG A 98 -21.87 -4.10 17.93
C ARG A 98 -21.30 -5.17 18.88
N ASN A 99 -20.82 -6.28 18.33
CA ASN A 99 -20.20 -7.33 19.15
C ASN A 99 -18.92 -6.87 19.86
N LYS A 100 -18.00 -6.22 19.14
CA LYS A 100 -16.74 -5.73 19.70
C LYS A 100 -16.95 -4.67 20.78
N LEU A 101 -17.93 -3.78 20.63
CA LEU A 101 -18.20 -2.70 21.57
C LEU A 101 -18.57 -3.23 22.97
N PHE A 102 -19.36 -4.31 23.05
CA PHE A 102 -19.80 -4.88 24.33
C PHE A 102 -18.85 -5.92 24.93
N ASN A 103 -17.94 -6.45 24.11
CA ASN A 103 -16.97 -7.47 24.48
C ASN A 103 -15.55 -6.89 24.49
N THR A 104 -14.88 -6.87 23.33
CA THR A 104 -13.48 -6.48 23.17
C THR A 104 -13.16 -5.07 23.67
N TYR A 105 -14.00 -4.10 23.36
CA TYR A 105 -13.77 -2.68 23.67
C TYR A 105 -14.40 -2.21 24.98
N ARG A 106 -14.99 -3.13 25.75
CA ARG A 106 -15.80 -2.82 26.94
C ARG A 106 -15.08 -1.93 27.96
N SER A 107 -13.77 -2.12 28.16
CA SER A 107 -12.96 -1.33 29.11
C SER A 107 -12.35 -0.07 28.51
N PHE A 108 -12.44 0.12 27.19
CA PHE A 108 -11.79 1.20 26.44
C PHE A 108 -12.76 2.28 25.98
N ALA A 109 -14.06 1.98 26.01
CA ALA A 109 -15.14 2.94 25.81
C ALA A 109 -15.71 3.42 27.14
N SER A 110 -15.95 4.72 27.26
CA SER A 110 -16.81 5.26 28.32
C SER A 110 -18.27 4.87 28.05
N ASP A 111 -19.12 4.96 29.09
CA ASP A 111 -20.56 4.69 28.93
C ASP A 111 -21.19 5.61 27.89
N MET A 112 -20.81 6.89 27.88
CA MET A 112 -21.29 7.88 26.91
C MET A 112 -20.85 7.56 25.48
N GLU A 113 -19.59 7.19 25.26
CA GLU A 113 -19.10 6.77 23.93
C GLU A 113 -19.82 5.50 23.47
N ARG A 114 -19.97 4.52 24.37
CA ARG A 114 -20.65 3.26 24.07
C ARG A 114 -22.12 3.46 23.70
N GLU A 115 -22.84 4.29 24.45
CA GLU A 115 -24.23 4.62 24.12
C GLU A 115 -24.33 5.39 22.80
N GLY A 116 -23.42 6.35 22.56
CA GLY A 116 -23.35 7.10 21.32
C GLY A 116 -23.12 6.21 20.10
N ILE A 117 -22.09 5.35 20.17
CA ILE A 117 -21.76 4.39 19.10
C ILE A 117 -22.91 3.41 18.91
N SER A 118 -23.48 2.85 19.99
CA SER A 118 -24.59 1.89 19.90
C SER A 118 -25.81 2.51 19.23
N ARG A 119 -26.13 3.78 19.52
CA ARG A 119 -27.23 4.49 18.87
C ARG A 119 -26.96 4.67 17.38
N SER A 120 -25.76 5.13 17.01
CA SER A 120 -25.42 5.35 15.60
C SER A 120 -25.36 4.06 14.79
N LEU A 121 -24.90 2.96 15.39
CA LEU A 121 -24.96 1.62 14.78
C LEU A 121 -26.41 1.20 14.51
N GLN A 122 -27.31 1.39 15.48
CA GLN A 122 -28.74 1.09 15.33
C GLN A 122 -29.39 1.95 14.23
N GLU A 123 -29.15 3.26 14.23
CA GLU A 123 -29.68 4.17 13.21
C GLU A 123 -29.16 3.82 11.80
N THR A 124 -27.93 3.32 11.70
CA THR A 124 -27.36 2.86 10.43
C THR A 124 -27.95 1.52 9.98
N GLU A 125 -28.18 0.59 10.91
CA GLU A 125 -28.86 -0.69 10.66
C GLU A 125 -30.30 -0.44 10.16
N GLU A 126 -31.05 0.44 10.82
CA GLU A 126 -32.40 0.83 10.40
C GLU A 126 -32.39 1.48 9.01
N TRP A 127 -31.47 2.41 8.77
CA TRP A 127 -31.33 3.04 7.45
C TRP A 127 -31.03 2.02 6.34
N LEU A 128 -30.18 1.00 6.59
CA LEU A 128 -29.88 -0.05 5.61
C LEU A 128 -31.11 -0.88 5.19
N TYR A 129 -32.12 -1.00 6.07
CA TYR A 129 -33.36 -1.72 5.79
C TYR A 129 -34.49 -0.84 5.24
N GLU A 130 -34.40 0.49 5.39
CA GLU A 130 -35.37 1.45 4.89
C GLU A 130 -34.86 2.17 3.64
N ASP A 131 -34.30 3.37 3.81
CA ASP A 131 -33.89 4.25 2.69
C ASP A 131 -32.59 3.79 2.00
N GLY A 132 -31.83 2.90 2.62
CA GLY A 132 -30.50 2.49 2.19
C GLY A 132 -30.46 1.25 1.29
N ASP A 133 -31.60 0.79 0.74
CA ASP A 133 -31.62 -0.46 -0.04
C ASP A 133 -30.89 -0.34 -1.40
N ASP A 134 -31.07 0.78 -2.11
CA ASP A 134 -30.50 1.06 -3.44
C ASP A 134 -29.87 2.46 -3.48
N GLU A 135 -28.93 2.68 -2.59
CA GLU A 135 -28.24 3.95 -2.44
C GLU A 135 -26.86 3.98 -3.10
N THR A 136 -26.30 5.18 -3.25
CA THR A 136 -25.01 5.35 -3.92
C THR A 136 -23.84 4.84 -3.08
N GLU A 137 -22.75 4.41 -3.74
CA GLU A 137 -21.48 4.06 -3.08
C GLU A 137 -21.02 5.13 -2.07
N ASN A 138 -21.20 6.40 -2.43
CA ASN A 138 -20.85 7.54 -1.58
C ASN A 138 -21.70 7.61 -0.30
N ALA A 139 -22.99 7.29 -0.37
CA ALA A 139 -23.86 7.29 0.80
C ALA A 139 -23.43 6.21 1.82
N TYR A 140 -23.18 4.98 1.35
CA TYR A 140 -22.64 3.91 2.20
C TYR A 140 -21.28 4.28 2.80
N THR A 141 -20.40 4.87 1.99
CA THR A 141 -19.07 5.31 2.45
C THR A 141 -19.16 6.40 3.51
N ALA A 142 -20.08 7.36 3.35
CA ALA A 142 -20.28 8.43 4.34
C ALA A 142 -20.76 7.86 5.68
N LYS A 143 -21.76 6.96 5.68
CA LYS A 143 -22.22 6.26 6.89
C LYS A 143 -21.09 5.48 7.58
N MET A 144 -20.28 4.78 6.79
CA MET A 144 -19.09 4.07 7.30
C MET A 144 -18.11 5.02 7.98
N GLN A 145 -17.82 6.17 7.37
CA GLN A 145 -16.90 7.16 7.94
C GLN A 145 -17.42 7.77 9.24
N ASP A 146 -18.73 8.05 9.32
CA ASP A 146 -19.35 8.57 10.52
C ASP A 146 -19.24 7.59 11.70
N LEU A 147 -19.49 6.30 11.45
CA LEU A 147 -19.30 5.25 12.45
C LEU A 147 -17.82 5.14 12.88
N LYS A 148 -16.91 5.06 11.90
CA LYS A 148 -15.46 4.98 12.17
C LYS A 148 -14.95 6.15 12.99
N LYS A 149 -15.40 7.37 12.73
CA LYS A 149 -15.01 8.55 13.51
C LYS A 149 -15.29 8.40 15.02
N MET A 150 -16.36 7.70 15.38
CA MET A 150 -16.72 7.44 16.78
C MET A 150 -16.02 6.20 17.35
N VAL A 151 -15.83 5.18 16.52
CA VAL A 151 -15.24 3.90 16.92
C VAL A 151 -13.71 3.95 17.00
N ASP A 152 -13.05 4.60 16.03
CA ASP A 152 -11.60 4.61 15.87
C ASP A 152 -10.86 5.07 17.13
N PRO A 153 -11.30 6.11 17.88
CA PRO A 153 -10.67 6.46 19.15
C PRO A 153 -10.66 5.29 20.15
N VAL A 154 -11.77 4.57 20.28
CA VAL A 154 -11.90 3.43 21.18
C VAL A 154 -11.02 2.26 20.71
N GLU A 155 -11.06 1.96 19.41
CA GLU A 155 -10.24 0.89 18.83
C GLU A 155 -8.74 1.22 18.95
N ASN A 156 -8.36 2.48 18.77
CA ASN A 156 -6.98 2.93 18.94
C ASN A 156 -6.51 2.77 20.38
N ARG A 157 -7.34 3.12 21.39
CA ARG A 157 -7.00 2.86 22.80
C ARG A 157 -6.79 1.36 23.08
N TYR A 158 -7.65 0.51 22.52
CA TYR A 158 -7.53 -0.94 22.65
C TYR A 158 -6.22 -1.47 22.03
N LYS A 159 -5.96 -1.12 20.76
CA LYS A 159 -4.75 -1.56 20.05
C LYS A 159 -3.48 -1.02 20.70
N ASP A 160 -3.53 0.21 21.21
CA ASP A 160 -2.36 0.83 21.83
C ASP A 160 -1.99 0.17 23.16
N GLU A 161 -2.91 -0.45 23.91
CA GLU A 161 -2.55 -1.11 25.18
C GLU A 161 -1.47 -2.19 24.97
N GLU A 162 -1.68 -3.09 24.01
CA GLU A 162 -0.71 -4.13 23.65
C GLU A 162 0.53 -3.54 22.99
N ALA A 163 0.35 -2.64 22.01
CA ALA A 163 1.46 -2.02 21.29
C ALA A 163 2.38 -1.20 22.21
N ARG A 164 1.83 -0.58 23.25
CA ARG A 164 2.55 0.19 24.25
C ARG A 164 3.35 -0.69 25.20
N ALA A 165 2.78 -1.82 25.63
CA ALA A 165 3.51 -2.80 26.43
C ALA A 165 4.73 -3.33 25.67
N GLN A 166 4.56 -3.63 24.38
CA GLN A 166 5.66 -4.05 23.51
C GLN A 166 6.69 -2.93 23.34
N ALA A 167 6.27 -1.71 22.97
CA ALA A 167 7.19 -0.59 22.76
C ALA A 167 7.97 -0.23 24.05
N THR A 168 7.33 -0.35 25.22
CA THR A 168 7.99 -0.19 26.53
C THR A 168 9.11 -1.20 26.71
N THR A 169 8.84 -2.46 26.39
CA THR A 169 9.83 -3.54 26.46
C THR A 169 10.98 -3.28 25.48
N ASP A 170 10.67 -2.86 24.26
CA ASP A 170 11.67 -2.54 23.23
C ASP A 170 12.59 -1.39 23.66
N LEU A 171 12.04 -0.34 24.28
CA LEU A 171 12.84 0.78 24.82
C LEU A 171 13.76 0.31 25.95
N LEU A 172 13.27 -0.51 26.87
CA LEU A 172 14.11 -1.06 27.94
C LEU A 172 15.23 -1.95 27.40
N ASN A 173 14.94 -2.79 26.40
CA ASN A 173 15.94 -3.61 25.73
C ASN A 173 17.00 -2.73 25.03
N SER A 174 16.57 -1.70 24.30
CA SER A 174 17.49 -0.75 23.67
C SER A 174 18.42 -0.07 24.68
N ILE A 175 17.89 0.32 25.85
CA ILE A 175 18.70 0.88 26.95
C ILE A 175 19.74 -0.13 27.44
N VAL A 176 19.36 -1.40 27.62
CA VAL A 176 20.29 -2.47 28.04
C VAL A 176 21.35 -2.70 26.97
N ASP A 177 20.98 -2.78 25.70
CA ASP A 177 21.91 -3.00 24.59
C ASP A 177 22.95 -1.88 24.49
N HIS A 178 22.53 -0.62 24.65
CA HIS A 178 23.46 0.51 24.72
C HIS A 178 24.39 0.39 25.93
N ARG A 179 23.86 0.07 27.12
CA ARG A 179 24.66 -0.12 28.34
C ARG A 179 25.70 -1.23 28.21
N MET A 180 25.37 -2.35 27.57
CA MET A 180 26.30 -3.46 27.33
C MET A 180 27.37 -3.11 26.29
N SER A 181 27.01 -2.35 25.26
CA SER A 181 27.93 -1.94 24.20
C SER A 181 28.98 -0.92 24.69
N MET A 182 28.70 -0.23 25.79
CA MET A 182 29.54 0.81 26.38
C MET A 182 30.79 0.30 27.10
N ASP A 183 30.83 -0.97 27.52
CA ASP A 183 31.98 -1.51 28.25
C ASP A 183 33.30 -1.40 27.46
N SER A 184 33.19 -1.35 26.13
CA SER A 184 34.30 -1.18 25.19
C SER A 184 34.74 0.28 24.95
N LEU A 185 34.08 1.27 25.58
CA LEU A 185 34.25 2.70 25.28
C LEU A 185 35.08 3.49 26.32
N PRO A 186 35.64 4.66 25.94
CA PRO A 186 36.33 5.57 26.85
C PRO A 186 35.41 6.10 27.96
N PRO A 187 35.95 6.43 29.16
CA PRO A 187 35.16 6.90 30.30
C PRO A 187 34.22 8.09 30.00
N GLU A 188 34.63 9.03 29.17
CA GLU A 188 33.85 10.23 28.81
C GLU A 188 32.62 9.87 27.96
N ASP A 189 32.80 9.08 26.91
CA ASP A 189 31.72 8.58 26.04
C ASP A 189 30.75 7.69 26.83
N ARG A 190 31.28 6.90 27.78
CA ARG A 190 30.44 6.10 28.68
C ARG A 190 29.55 6.98 29.55
N GLY A 191 30.04 8.11 30.02
CA GLY A 191 29.23 9.08 30.77
C GLY A 191 28.07 9.61 29.94
N LEU A 192 28.33 10.05 28.71
CA LEU A 192 27.31 10.62 27.82
C LEU A 192 26.20 9.62 27.46
N ILE A 193 26.57 8.37 27.14
CA ILE A 193 25.56 7.34 26.82
C ILE A 193 24.81 6.91 28.09
N THR A 194 25.48 6.82 29.25
CA THR A 194 24.82 6.55 30.54
C THR A 194 23.76 7.60 30.83
N ASP A 195 24.12 8.88 30.67
CA ASP A 195 23.23 10.00 30.94
C ASP A 195 22.01 9.96 30.01
N GLU A 196 22.19 9.68 28.72
CA GLU A 196 21.07 9.60 27.78
C GLU A 196 20.16 8.38 28.06
N CYS A 197 20.73 7.22 28.38
CA CYS A 197 19.98 6.06 28.84
C CYS A 197 19.18 6.37 30.11
N ASN A 198 19.77 7.07 31.09
CA ASN A 198 19.09 7.45 32.32
C ASN A 198 17.95 8.43 32.07
N LYS A 199 18.13 9.41 31.17
CA LYS A 199 17.04 10.32 30.77
C LYS A 199 15.90 9.57 30.10
N ALA A 200 16.20 8.62 29.21
CA ALA A 200 15.18 7.80 28.55
C ALA A 200 14.41 6.93 29.56
N GLU A 201 15.12 6.31 30.52
CA GLU A 201 14.51 5.51 31.58
C GLU A 201 13.65 6.35 32.52
N GLN A 202 14.13 7.54 32.93
CA GLN A 202 13.37 8.46 33.77
C GLN A 202 12.10 8.94 33.07
N TRP A 203 12.21 9.36 31.80
CA TRP A 203 11.07 9.77 31.00
C TRP A 203 10.02 8.65 30.90
N LEU A 204 10.44 7.41 30.64
CA LEU A 204 9.53 6.28 30.54
C LEU A 204 8.80 6.04 31.86
N ARG A 205 9.51 6.07 33.00
CA ARG A 205 8.92 5.91 34.33
C ARG A 205 7.90 7.00 34.65
N GLU A 206 8.22 8.25 34.38
CA GLU A 206 7.32 9.39 34.59
C GLU A 206 6.05 9.27 33.74
N ARG A 207 6.19 8.86 32.48
CA ARG A 207 5.06 8.69 31.56
C ARG A 207 4.18 7.50 31.91
N ILE A 208 4.76 6.37 32.34
CA ILE A 208 4.01 5.21 32.83
C ILE A 208 3.20 5.62 34.07
N GLN A 209 3.83 6.33 35.02
CA GLN A 209 3.13 6.80 36.22
C GLN A 209 1.93 7.71 35.89
N GLN A 210 2.09 8.61 34.91
CA GLN A 210 0.97 9.42 34.43
C GLN A 210 -0.12 8.56 33.79
N GLN A 211 0.25 7.57 32.98
CA GLN A 211 -0.69 6.65 32.33
C GLN A 211 -1.46 5.80 33.33
N ASP A 212 -0.81 5.29 34.38
CA ASP A 212 -1.42 4.46 35.42
C ASP A 212 -2.44 5.24 36.29
N SER A 213 -2.34 6.57 36.29
CA SER A 213 -3.30 7.44 36.98
C SER A 213 -4.61 7.66 36.22
N LEU A 214 -4.67 7.26 34.95
CA LEU A 214 -5.81 7.48 34.06
C LEU A 214 -6.67 6.22 33.92
N PRO A 215 -7.99 6.37 33.73
CA PRO A 215 -8.85 5.24 33.44
C PRO A 215 -8.58 4.71 32.01
N LYS A 216 -8.83 3.41 31.80
CA LYS A 216 -8.58 2.73 30.51
C LYS A 216 -9.39 3.28 29.33
N ASN A 217 -10.49 3.99 29.61
CA ASN A 217 -11.36 4.60 28.62
C ASN A 217 -11.01 6.06 28.31
N ALA A 218 -10.00 6.64 28.97
CA ALA A 218 -9.46 7.92 28.58
C ALA A 218 -8.35 7.74 27.54
N ASP A 219 -8.13 8.78 26.74
CA ASP A 219 -7.03 8.79 25.78
C ASP A 219 -5.68 8.63 26.51
N PRO A 220 -4.81 7.71 26.06
CA PRO A 220 -3.46 7.57 26.58
C PRO A 220 -2.66 8.86 26.57
N VAL A 221 -1.90 9.09 27.64
CA VAL A 221 -0.87 10.14 27.69
C VAL A 221 0.48 9.64 27.19
N LEU A 222 0.65 8.33 27.15
CA LEU A 222 1.81 7.66 26.59
C LEU A 222 1.30 6.74 25.48
N TRP A 223 1.50 7.13 24.22
CA TRP A 223 1.19 6.28 23.08
C TRP A 223 2.40 5.42 22.70
N SER A 224 2.14 4.25 22.14
CA SER A 224 3.20 3.39 21.57
C SER A 224 4.06 4.12 20.54
N ARG A 225 3.47 5.00 19.72
CA ARG A 225 4.18 5.85 18.75
C ARG A 225 5.20 6.80 19.41
N ASP A 226 4.88 7.33 20.59
CA ASP A 226 5.75 8.26 21.30
C ASP A 226 6.95 7.51 21.89
N ILE A 227 6.72 6.28 22.40
CA ILE A 227 7.80 5.41 22.86
C ILE A 227 8.73 5.02 21.70
N LYS A 228 8.17 4.64 20.54
CA LYS A 228 8.95 4.31 19.34
C LYS A 228 9.80 5.49 18.88
N SER A 229 9.22 6.70 18.84
CA SER A 229 9.99 7.92 18.57
C SER A 229 11.12 8.12 19.58
N ARG A 230 10.88 7.83 20.87
CA ARG A 230 11.93 7.94 21.90
C ARG A 230 13.05 6.92 21.71
N ILE A 231 12.75 5.70 21.24
CA ILE A 231 13.74 4.69 20.87
C ILE A 231 14.63 5.20 19.73
N GLU A 232 14.02 5.79 18.70
CA GLU A 232 14.75 6.36 17.56
C GLU A 232 15.68 7.51 17.98
N ASP A 233 15.20 8.41 18.84
CA ASP A 233 16.01 9.51 19.40
C ASP A 233 17.21 9.00 20.22
N LEU A 234 16.98 8.00 21.07
CA LEU A 234 18.03 7.35 21.87
C LEU A 234 19.08 6.72 20.96
N ASN A 235 18.65 5.90 20.00
CA ASN A 235 19.52 5.24 19.04
C ASN A 235 20.33 6.24 18.21
N SER A 236 19.69 7.30 17.73
CA SER A 236 20.36 8.36 16.96
C SER A 236 21.43 9.06 17.80
N THR A 237 21.12 9.42 19.03
CA THR A 237 22.06 10.10 19.94
C THR A 237 23.25 9.20 20.30
N CYS A 238 23.00 7.95 20.68
CA CYS A 238 24.04 6.97 20.97
C CYS A 238 24.95 6.75 19.75
N ASN A 239 24.36 6.58 18.56
CA ASN A 239 25.12 6.39 17.32
C ASN A 239 25.95 7.63 16.94
N GLN A 240 25.46 8.84 17.22
CA GLN A 240 26.24 10.07 17.00
C GLN A 240 27.46 10.14 17.92
N ILE A 241 27.31 9.78 19.20
CA ILE A 241 28.43 9.70 20.15
C ILE A 241 29.47 8.70 19.63
N LEU A 242 29.03 7.52 19.17
CA LEU A 242 29.92 6.50 18.59
C LEU A 242 30.60 6.97 17.29
N ARG A 243 29.88 7.65 16.39
CA ARG A 243 30.39 8.11 15.08
C ARG A 243 31.39 9.27 15.18
N ARG A 244 31.23 10.18 16.14
CA ARG A 244 32.22 11.26 16.38
C ARG A 244 33.62 10.70 16.59
N LYS A 245 33.73 9.47 17.10
CA LYS A 245 34.99 8.76 17.30
C LYS A 245 35.51 7.99 16.08
N SER A 246 34.64 7.61 15.13
CA SER A 246 35.08 6.97 13.87
C SER A 246 35.74 7.96 12.91
N SER A 247 35.55 9.26 13.13
CA SER A 247 35.91 10.34 12.19
C SER A 247 37.19 11.17 12.47
N PRO A 248 38.08 10.91 13.46
CA PRO A 248 39.35 11.64 13.58
C PRO A 248 40.60 10.78 13.30
N ALA A 249 40.57 9.84 12.34
CA ALA A 249 41.75 9.03 12.01
C ALA A 249 41.93 8.72 10.51
N ASN A 250 41.77 9.72 9.63
CA ASN A 250 42.25 9.64 8.24
C ASN A 250 42.52 11.03 7.64
N SER A 251 43.45 11.76 8.24
CA SER A 251 44.14 12.88 7.58
C SER A 251 45.31 13.30 8.47
N ASP A 252 46.40 12.53 8.47
CA ASP A 252 47.76 13.05 8.66
C ASP A 252 48.76 11.89 8.57
N GLU A 253 48.96 11.37 7.36
CA GLU A 253 50.24 10.75 7.00
C GLU A 253 50.47 10.84 5.48
N SER A 254 50.59 12.06 4.96
CA SER A 254 51.29 12.29 3.69
C SER A 254 51.65 13.76 3.55
N SER A 255 52.85 14.13 4.01
CA SER A 255 53.60 15.29 3.50
C SER A 255 55.03 15.29 4.06
N GLY A 256 56.02 15.14 3.17
CA GLY A 256 57.34 15.76 3.36
C GLY A 256 58.54 14.84 3.55
N LEU A 257 58.81 13.93 2.61
CA LEU A 257 60.19 13.53 2.28
C LEU A 257 60.53 14.14 0.92
N ASP A 258 61.20 15.30 0.91
CA ASP A 258 62.33 15.54 0.00
C ASP A 258 63.08 16.87 0.28
N GLN A 259 64.42 16.75 0.22
CA GLN A 259 65.46 17.74 -0.11
C GLN A 259 66.00 18.77 0.91
N GLN A 260 67.19 18.44 1.46
CA GLN A 260 68.47 19.20 1.49
C GLN A 260 69.44 18.38 2.36
N GLU A 261 70.67 18.02 2.00
CA GLU A 261 71.78 18.62 1.23
C GLU A 261 72.61 17.52 0.54
#